data_AF-A0A9Q8IM47-F1
#
_entry.id   AF-A0A9Q8IM47-F1
#
_cell.length_a   1.000
_cell.length_b   1.000
_cell.length_c   1.000
_cell.angle_alpha   90.00
_cell.angle_beta   90.00
_cell.angle_gamma   90.00
#
_symmetry.space_group_name_H-M   'P 1'
#
loop_
_entity.id
_entity.type
_entity.pdbx_description
1 polymer ?
#
loop_
_entity_poly.entity_id
_entity_poly.type
_entity_poly.pdbx_seq_one_letter_code
_entity_poly.pdbx_strand_id
1 'polypeptide(L)'
;MLKYFYFTRFSIDEGERIAIYVNNKESPQYGLYTRNYDYLKRIINAINPHYPSKGIHEVLEKLEMMVVNVKKPEHTKDLIPVGNGIFNLKTKKLEDYTPEHVFSSKVSTNYDPKYNEVENIPKIDNWTLDDWLSNLSKDEQGRPDDQVFQLLWQVLADSLNGNYTRRKAILLNSEHGNSGKGTFQSLITNLVGEHNVATLKVNEFSERFAMSRLMGKSVCIGDDNPNGYIRDSSNFNSVITGDVVNIEYKGKDSFTTQLTPTVIQSFNGLPHFSNKGGT
;
A
#
# COMPACT_ATOMS: atom_id res chain seq x y z
N MET A 1 29.45 -7.47 -5.47
CA MET A 1 28.05 -7.02 -5.36
C MET A 1 27.65 -6.75 -3.91
N LEU A 2 27.84 -7.68 -2.98
CA LEU A 2 27.47 -7.51 -1.54
C LEU A 2 28.12 -6.31 -0.82
N LYS A 3 29.25 -5.79 -1.31
CA LYS A 3 29.89 -4.57 -0.77
C LYS A 3 29.17 -3.26 -1.16
N TYR A 4 28.44 -3.27 -2.27
CA TYR A 4 27.89 -2.06 -2.90
C TYR A 4 26.36 -2.01 -2.92
N PHE A 5 25.70 -3.13 -2.65
CA PHE A 5 24.26 -3.25 -2.65
C PHE A 5 23.80 -3.91 -1.36
N TYR A 6 22.67 -3.46 -0.84
CA TYR A 6 22.07 -4.01 0.35
C TYR A 6 21.06 -5.09 -0.04
N PHE A 7 21.39 -6.33 0.29
CA PHE A 7 20.51 -7.47 0.10
C PHE A 7 19.99 -7.96 1.45
N THR A 8 18.78 -8.52 1.42
CA THR A 8 18.19 -9.19 2.57
C THR A 8 17.23 -10.27 2.09
N ARG A 9 16.81 -11.14 3.00
CA ARG A 9 15.58 -11.92 2.86
C ARG A 9 14.53 -11.38 3.83
N PHE A 10 13.25 -11.64 3.56
CA PHE A 10 12.17 -11.28 4.46
C PHE A 10 11.83 -12.39 5.47
N SER A 11 12.18 -13.64 5.14
CA SER A 11 12.14 -14.79 6.03
C SER A 11 13.30 -15.76 5.77
N ILE A 12 13.42 -16.79 6.60
CA ILE A 12 14.37 -17.91 6.42
C ILE A 12 13.76 -19.09 5.66
N ASP A 13 12.51 -18.96 5.21
CA ASP A 13 11.75 -20.07 4.65
C ASP A 13 12.36 -20.55 3.33
N GLU A 14 12.22 -21.84 3.06
CA GLU A 14 12.65 -22.42 1.80
C GLU A 14 11.87 -21.78 0.64
N GLY A 15 12.60 -21.36 -0.40
CA GLY A 15 12.03 -20.63 -1.54
C GLY A 15 11.86 -19.12 -1.33
N GLU A 16 12.19 -18.55 -0.16
CA GLU A 16 12.17 -17.10 0.01
C GLU A 16 13.21 -16.44 -0.92
N ARG A 17 12.72 -15.48 -1.69
CA ARG A 17 13.54 -14.76 -2.66
C ARG A 17 14.38 -13.69 -1.98
N ILE A 18 15.58 -13.46 -2.50
CA ILE A 18 16.37 -12.30 -2.11
C ILE A 18 15.66 -11.00 -2.51
N ALA A 19 15.75 -10.00 -1.64
CA ALA A 19 15.35 -8.63 -1.88
C ALA A 19 16.59 -7.74 -1.95
N ILE A 20 16.55 -6.73 -2.82
CA ILE A 20 17.60 -5.72 -2.96
C ILE A 20 17.02 -4.33 -2.69
N TYR A 21 17.77 -3.52 -1.95
CA TYR A 21 17.47 -2.11 -1.76
C TYR A 21 17.76 -1.30 -3.02
N VAL A 22 16.79 -0.52 -3.48
CA VAL A 22 16.90 0.34 -4.65
C VAL A 22 17.56 1.67 -4.25
N ASN A 23 18.86 1.80 -4.52
CA ASN A 23 19.64 3.00 -4.19
C ASN A 23 19.81 4.00 -5.36
N ASN A 24 19.10 3.78 -6.47
CA ASN A 24 19.12 4.73 -7.59
C ASN A 24 18.05 5.80 -7.38
N LYS A 25 18.47 7.06 -7.14
CA LYS A 25 17.58 8.22 -6.91
C LYS A 25 16.63 8.51 -8.08
N GLU A 26 17.00 8.13 -9.30
CA GLU A 26 16.15 8.30 -10.49
C GLU A 26 15.09 7.21 -10.61
N SER A 27 15.20 6.12 -9.84
CA SER A 27 14.21 5.06 -9.84
C SER A 27 12.96 5.49 -9.07
N PRO A 28 11.75 5.23 -9.60
CA PRO A 28 10.53 5.42 -8.82
C PRO A 28 10.49 4.55 -7.56
N GLN A 29 11.27 3.47 -7.51
CA GLN A 29 11.41 2.59 -6.34
C GLN A 29 12.53 3.00 -5.39
N TYR A 30 13.20 4.14 -5.60
CA TYR A 30 14.25 4.62 -4.69
C TYR A 30 13.78 4.59 -3.22
N GLY A 31 14.57 3.99 -2.34
CA GLY A 31 14.21 3.84 -0.93
C GLY A 31 13.39 2.58 -0.58
N LEU A 32 13.06 1.73 -1.57
CA LEU A 32 12.33 0.48 -1.35
C LEU A 32 13.21 -0.75 -1.50
N TYR A 33 12.76 -1.86 -0.91
CA TYR A 33 13.26 -3.20 -1.21
C TYR A 33 12.40 -3.87 -2.28
N THR A 34 13.04 -4.46 -3.29
CA THR A 34 12.35 -5.19 -4.36
C THR A 34 12.83 -6.63 -4.46
N ARG A 35 11.89 -7.55 -4.63
CA ARG A 35 12.13 -8.98 -4.94
C ARG A 35 12.02 -9.28 -6.44
N ASN A 36 12.06 -8.24 -7.27
CA ASN A 36 11.92 -8.36 -8.72
C ASN A 36 13.23 -8.88 -9.34
N TYR A 37 13.21 -10.12 -9.85
CA TYR A 37 14.39 -10.74 -10.46
C TYR A 37 14.80 -10.06 -11.76
N ASP A 38 13.87 -9.45 -12.50
CA ASP A 38 14.23 -8.70 -13.70
C ASP A 38 14.99 -7.42 -13.35
N TYR A 39 14.68 -6.79 -12.21
CA TYR A 39 15.48 -5.68 -11.68
C TYR A 39 16.90 -6.15 -11.31
N LEU A 40 17.03 -7.29 -10.62
CA LEU A 40 18.34 -7.88 -10.31
C LEU A 40 19.14 -8.22 -11.56
N LYS A 41 18.51 -8.87 -12.55
CA LYS A 41 19.13 -9.18 -13.85
C LYS A 41 19.61 -7.92 -14.56
N ARG A 42 18.84 -6.83 -14.55
CA ARG A 42 19.25 -5.54 -15.12
C ARG A 42 20.49 -4.97 -14.42
N ILE A 43 20.57 -5.06 -13.09
CA ILE A 43 21.76 -4.64 -12.34
C ILE A 43 22.97 -5.51 -12.69
N ILE A 44 22.81 -6.84 -12.68
CA ILE A 44 23.89 -7.77 -13.02
C ILE A 44 24.42 -7.48 -14.43
N ASN A 45 23.51 -7.29 -15.40
CA ASN A 45 23.85 -6.96 -16.77
C ASN A 45 24.49 -5.57 -16.91
N ALA A 46 24.06 -4.57 -16.13
CA ALA A 46 24.68 -3.24 -16.15
C ALA A 46 26.13 -3.27 -15.61
N ILE A 47 26.42 -4.14 -14.64
CA ILE A 47 27.77 -4.31 -14.09
C ILE A 47 28.65 -5.13 -15.05
N ASN A 48 28.10 -6.16 -15.68
CA ASN A 48 28.83 -6.99 -16.64
C ASN A 48 27.98 -7.29 -17.89
N PRO A 49 27.97 -6.37 -18.88
CA PRO A 49 27.11 -6.48 -20.07
C PRO A 49 27.42 -7.66 -20.99
N HIS A 50 28.60 -8.26 -20.88
CA HIS A 50 29.04 -9.37 -21.72
C HIS A 50 28.68 -10.74 -21.14
N TYR A 51 28.03 -10.79 -19.96
CA TYR A 51 27.60 -12.07 -19.41
C TYR A 51 26.47 -12.70 -20.22
N PRO A 52 26.60 -13.99 -20.59
CA PRO A 52 25.50 -14.72 -21.18
C PRO A 52 24.39 -14.90 -20.14
N SER A 53 23.16 -15.14 -20.60
CA SER A 53 22.01 -15.36 -19.72
C SER A 53 22.24 -16.44 -18.64
N LYS A 54 23.02 -17.47 -18.98
CA LYS A 54 23.44 -18.52 -18.03
C LYS A 54 24.27 -17.94 -16.87
N GLY A 55 25.24 -17.07 -17.17
CA GLY A 55 26.07 -16.43 -16.15
C GLY A 55 25.26 -15.52 -15.22
N ILE A 56 24.24 -14.83 -15.75
CA ILE A 56 23.32 -14.05 -14.91
C ILE A 56 22.56 -14.95 -13.93
N HIS A 57 22.12 -16.13 -14.37
CA HIS A 57 21.43 -17.09 -13.51
C HIS A 57 22.35 -17.63 -12.42
N GLU A 58 23.58 -18.02 -12.76
CA GLU A 58 24.58 -18.48 -11.80
C GLU A 58 24.91 -17.41 -10.74
N VAL A 59 24.91 -16.12 -11.12
CA VAL A 59 25.10 -15.02 -10.16
C VAL A 59 23.91 -14.93 -9.20
N LEU A 60 22.67 -15.06 -9.69
CA LEU A 60 21.47 -15.05 -8.84
C LEU A 60 21.49 -16.20 -7.83
N GLU A 61 21.76 -17.43 -8.28
CA GLU A 61 21.88 -18.60 -7.41
C GLU A 61 22.97 -18.40 -6.34
N LYS A 62 24.14 -17.87 -6.73
CA LYS A 62 25.20 -17.53 -5.76
C LYS A 62 24.77 -16.45 -4.77
N LEU A 63 24.05 -15.42 -5.22
CA LEU A 63 23.52 -14.39 -4.31
C LEU A 63 22.53 -15.00 -3.32
N GLU A 64 21.65 -15.87 -3.76
CA GLU A 64 20.75 -16.62 -2.88
C GLU A 64 21.53 -17.40 -1.83
N MET A 65 22.60 -18.10 -2.21
CA MET A 65 23.45 -18.84 -1.25
C MET A 65 24.21 -17.93 -0.26
N MET A 66 24.63 -16.73 -0.68
CA MET A 66 25.44 -15.83 0.15
C MET A 66 24.61 -14.90 1.06
N VAL A 67 23.40 -14.53 0.65
CA VAL A 67 22.55 -13.58 1.40
C VAL A 67 21.81 -14.35 2.49
N VAL A 68 22.41 -14.37 3.68
CA VAL A 68 21.85 -15.01 4.89
C VAL A 68 21.14 -14.03 5.82
N ASN A 69 21.34 -12.72 5.63
CA ASN A 69 20.73 -11.72 6.49
C ASN A 69 19.21 -11.64 6.27
N VAL A 70 18.46 -11.57 7.37
CA VAL A 70 17.01 -11.47 7.37
C VAL A 70 16.60 -10.17 8.04
N LYS A 71 15.90 -9.32 7.27
CA LYS A 71 15.26 -8.10 7.74
C LYS A 71 13.79 -8.19 7.33
N LYS A 72 12.92 -8.26 8.33
CA LYS A 72 11.47 -8.33 8.10
C LYS A 72 10.97 -6.99 7.55
N PRO A 73 9.94 -6.99 6.70
CA PRO A 73 9.23 -5.78 6.32
C PRO A 73 8.82 -4.97 7.56
N GLU A 74 8.94 -3.66 7.43
CA GLU A 74 8.57 -2.72 8.49
C GLU A 74 7.05 -2.74 8.68
N HIS A 75 6.60 -3.00 9.91
CA HIS A 75 5.19 -2.99 10.29
C HIS A 75 4.90 -1.99 11.41
N THR A 76 5.51 -0.81 11.30
CA THR A 76 5.32 0.28 12.26
C THR A 76 4.30 1.29 11.78
N LYS A 77 3.53 1.82 12.73
CA LYS A 77 2.63 2.95 12.48
C LYS A 77 3.38 4.27 12.32
N ASP A 78 4.65 4.35 12.77
CA ASP A 78 5.35 5.62 12.98
C ASP A 78 6.18 6.08 11.77
N LEU A 79 6.55 5.18 10.86
CA LEU A 79 7.43 5.47 9.72
C LEU A 79 6.64 5.32 8.43
N ILE A 80 6.50 6.43 7.71
CA ILE A 80 5.78 6.49 6.44
C ILE A 80 6.77 6.84 5.33
N PRO A 81 7.12 5.91 4.44
CA PRO A 81 7.92 6.25 3.27
C PRO A 81 7.06 7.09 2.31
N VAL A 82 7.53 8.30 2.03
CA VAL A 82 6.95 9.30 1.11
C VAL A 82 7.90 9.51 -0.06
N GLY A 83 7.54 10.28 -1.10
CA GLY A 83 8.29 10.32 -2.36
C GLY A 83 9.78 10.71 -2.23
N ASN A 84 10.13 11.49 -1.22
CA ASN A 84 11.45 12.07 -0.98
C ASN A 84 12.13 11.62 0.33
N GLY A 85 11.59 10.66 1.07
CA GLY A 85 12.21 10.17 2.30
C GLY A 85 11.27 9.35 3.17
N ILE A 86 11.59 9.25 4.46
CA ILE A 86 10.79 8.56 5.47
C ILE A 86 10.25 9.61 6.44
N PHE A 87 8.94 9.85 6.42
CA PHE A 87 8.32 10.75 7.38
C PHE A 87 8.05 10.01 8.70
N ASN A 88 8.64 10.51 9.78
CA ASN A 88 8.51 9.93 11.10
C ASN A 88 7.42 10.66 11.90
N LEU A 89 6.31 9.96 12.18
CA LEU A 89 5.15 10.52 12.87
C LEU A 89 5.42 10.92 14.31
N LYS A 90 6.44 10.34 14.97
CA LYS A 90 6.83 10.68 16.35
C LYS A 90 7.65 11.96 16.40
N THR A 91 8.67 12.06 15.54
CA THR A 91 9.58 13.22 15.52
C THR A 91 9.06 14.36 14.67
N LYS A 92 8.07 14.11 13.80
CA LYS A 92 7.53 15.03 12.79
C LYS A 92 8.59 15.53 11.82
N LYS A 93 9.59 14.70 11.52
CA LYS A 93 10.70 15.02 10.62
C LYS A 93 10.71 14.10 9.41
N LEU A 94 11.16 14.65 8.29
CA LEU A 94 11.53 13.88 7.12
C LEU A 94 12.97 13.41 7.28
N GLU A 95 13.15 12.10 7.31
CA GLU A 95 14.44 11.42 7.40
C GLU A 95 14.84 10.89 6.01
N ASP A 96 16.15 10.79 5.75
CA ASP A 96 16.65 10.21 4.51
C ASP A 96 16.28 8.72 4.42
N TYR A 97 16.07 8.23 3.21
CA TYR A 97 15.93 6.79 3.03
C TYR A 97 17.20 6.04 3.45
N THR A 98 16.99 4.87 4.04
CA THR A 98 18.07 4.03 4.52
C THR A 98 17.73 2.55 4.28
N PRO A 99 18.73 1.71 3.93
CA PRO A 99 18.57 0.26 3.85
C PRO A 99 18.33 -0.40 5.23
N GLU A 100 18.32 0.36 6.32
CA GLU A 100 17.94 -0.17 7.63
C GLU A 100 16.44 -0.48 7.75
N HIS A 101 15.60 0.26 7.04
CA HIS A 101 14.16 0.02 7.00
C HIS A 101 13.74 -0.73 5.74
N VAL A 102 12.93 -1.77 5.91
CA VAL A 102 12.43 -2.60 4.81
C VAL A 102 11.02 -2.17 4.44
N PHE A 103 10.91 -1.30 3.45
CA PHE A 103 9.63 -0.90 2.87
C PHE A 103 9.40 -1.60 1.52
N SER A 104 8.16 -2.06 1.29
CA SER A 104 7.73 -2.68 0.03
C SER A 104 6.91 -1.75 -0.87
N SER A 105 6.45 -0.63 -0.32
CA SER A 105 5.69 0.42 -0.99
C SER A 105 6.00 1.77 -0.36
N LYS A 106 5.67 2.87 -1.06
CA LYS A 106 5.78 4.24 -0.55
C LYS A 106 4.72 5.13 -1.15
N VAL A 107 4.30 6.16 -0.42
CA VAL A 107 3.50 7.26 -0.97
C VAL A 107 4.32 7.95 -2.05
N SER A 108 3.72 8.18 -3.21
CA SER A 108 4.41 8.75 -4.38
C SER A 108 4.67 10.25 -4.24
N THR A 109 3.82 10.95 -3.51
CA THR A 109 3.94 12.39 -3.28
C THR A 109 5.04 12.71 -2.27
N ASN A 110 5.82 13.76 -2.57
CA ASN A 110 6.84 14.27 -1.67
C ASN A 110 6.22 14.97 -0.45
N TYR A 111 6.86 14.83 0.69
CA TYR A 111 6.58 15.66 1.85
C TYR A 111 7.34 16.98 1.75
N ASP A 112 6.63 18.10 1.92
CA ASP A 112 7.21 19.44 1.93
C ASP A 112 6.73 20.18 3.21
N PRO A 113 7.61 20.43 4.18
CA PRO A 113 7.24 21.00 5.47
C PRO A 113 6.69 22.42 5.39
N LYS A 114 6.90 23.15 4.28
CA LYS A 114 6.35 24.50 4.13
C LYS A 114 4.81 24.50 4.19
N TYR A 115 4.17 23.43 3.73
CA TYR A 115 2.72 23.29 3.73
C TYR A 115 2.13 22.96 5.10
N ASN A 116 2.97 22.84 6.15
CA ASN A 116 2.48 22.77 7.53
C ASN A 116 1.97 24.14 8.03
N GLU A 117 2.41 25.23 7.41
CA GLU A 117 1.95 26.58 7.70
C GLU A 117 0.63 26.85 6.95
N VAL A 118 -0.36 27.38 7.67
CA VAL A 118 -1.72 27.57 7.14
C VAL A 118 -1.73 28.52 5.94
N GLU A 119 -0.87 29.53 5.94
CA GLU A 119 -0.71 30.47 4.82
C GLU A 119 -0.24 29.80 3.52
N ASN A 120 0.44 28.66 3.60
CA ASN A 120 1.02 27.97 2.45
C ASN A 120 0.09 26.91 1.87
N ILE A 121 -1.04 26.59 2.53
CA ILE A 121 -2.00 25.60 2.03
C ILE A 121 -2.51 26.02 0.64
N PRO A 122 -2.38 25.17 -0.40
CA PRO A 122 -2.76 25.53 -1.75
C PRO A 122 -4.24 25.96 -1.86
N LYS A 123 -4.47 27.06 -2.57
CA LYS A 123 -5.80 27.57 -2.93
C LYS A 123 -5.90 27.66 -4.44
N ILE A 124 -6.91 27.03 -5.04
CA ILE A 124 -7.12 27.01 -6.48
C ILE A 124 -8.43 27.74 -6.75
N ASP A 125 -8.41 28.97 -7.28
CA ASP A 125 -9.64 29.75 -7.54
C ASP A 125 -10.60 29.85 -6.34
N ASN A 126 -10.04 30.12 -5.14
CA ASN A 126 -10.74 30.12 -3.83
C ASN A 126 -11.24 28.75 -3.35
N TRP A 127 -10.93 27.66 -4.03
CA TRP A 127 -11.16 26.30 -3.56
C TRP A 127 -10.02 25.82 -2.66
N THR A 128 -10.38 25.19 -1.53
CA THR A 128 -9.45 24.47 -0.64
C THR A 128 -9.89 23.02 -0.46
N LEU A 129 -8.95 22.15 -0.07
CA LEU A 129 -9.27 20.77 0.27
C LEU A 129 -10.25 20.70 1.45
N ASP A 130 -10.07 21.53 2.47
CA ASP A 130 -10.95 21.60 3.64
C ASP A 130 -12.39 22.01 3.27
N ASP A 131 -12.56 23.04 2.44
CA ASP A 131 -13.88 23.45 1.97
C ASP A 131 -14.55 22.34 1.16
N TRP A 132 -13.78 21.62 0.34
CA TRP A 132 -14.30 20.50 -0.44
C TRP A 132 -14.71 19.32 0.45
N LEU A 133 -13.88 18.93 1.43
CA LEU A 133 -14.20 17.88 2.39
C LEU A 133 -15.40 18.26 3.25
N SER A 134 -15.49 19.53 3.68
CA SER A 134 -16.64 20.06 4.43
C SER A 134 -17.93 20.03 3.61
N ASN A 135 -17.86 20.29 2.30
CA ASN A 135 -19.00 20.13 1.41
C ASN A 135 -19.38 18.66 1.21
N LEU A 136 -18.39 17.76 1.09
CA LEU A 136 -18.62 16.32 0.93
C LEU A 136 -19.22 15.68 2.20
N SER A 137 -18.95 16.25 3.37
CA SER A 137 -19.43 15.76 4.66
C SER A 137 -20.78 16.34 5.08
N LYS A 138 -21.52 17.02 4.20
CA LYS A 138 -22.87 17.50 4.55
C LYS A 138 -23.87 16.35 4.56
N ASP A 139 -24.82 16.42 5.48
CA ASP A 139 -25.96 15.50 5.49
C ASP A 139 -26.93 15.76 4.32
N GLU A 140 -27.97 14.94 4.21
CA GLU A 140 -28.99 15.05 3.14
C GLU A 140 -29.72 16.40 3.13
N GLN A 141 -29.73 17.13 4.26
CA GLN A 141 -30.32 18.46 4.37
C GLN A 141 -29.29 19.58 4.12
N GLY A 142 -28.05 19.24 3.76
CA GLY A 142 -26.97 20.18 3.52
C GLY A 142 -26.32 20.74 4.78
N ARG A 143 -26.61 20.17 5.96
CA ARG A 143 -26.02 20.61 7.23
C ARG A 143 -24.63 19.99 7.41
N PRO A 144 -23.66 20.71 8.00
CA PRO A 144 -22.34 20.14 8.26
C PRO A 144 -22.41 18.92 9.19
N ASP A 145 -21.72 17.84 8.82
CA ASP A 145 -21.42 16.71 9.71
C ASP A 145 -19.91 16.70 10.03
N ASP A 146 -19.57 17.19 11.23
CA ASP A 146 -18.19 17.27 11.70
C ASP A 146 -17.56 15.88 11.92
N GLN A 147 -18.36 14.85 12.20
CA GLN A 147 -17.85 13.50 12.40
C GLN A 147 -17.41 12.89 11.07
N VAL A 148 -18.23 13.05 10.02
CA VAL A 148 -17.87 12.64 8.66
C VAL A 148 -16.68 13.44 8.14
N PHE A 149 -16.65 14.76 8.37
CA PHE A 149 -15.51 15.61 8.00
C PHE A 149 -14.20 15.11 8.62
N GLN A 150 -14.20 14.84 9.93
CA GLN A 150 -13.04 14.28 10.62
C GLN A 150 -12.67 12.89 10.11
N LEU A 151 -13.66 12.05 9.82
CA LEU A 151 -13.43 10.71 9.29
C LEU A 151 -12.76 10.75 7.91
N LEU A 152 -13.16 11.66 7.02
CA LEU A 152 -12.51 11.82 5.71
C LEU A 152 -11.01 12.14 5.84
N TRP A 153 -10.65 13.03 6.77
CA TRP A 153 -9.25 13.32 7.10
C TRP A 153 -8.52 12.10 7.68
N GLN A 154 -9.18 11.33 8.55
CA GLN A 154 -8.61 10.08 9.08
C GLN A 154 -8.39 9.04 7.98
N VAL A 155 -9.28 8.94 7.00
CA VAL A 155 -9.16 8.04 5.83
C VAL A 155 -7.96 8.45 4.97
N LEU A 156 -7.78 9.74 4.70
CA LEU A 156 -6.59 10.24 4.01
C LEU A 156 -5.31 9.87 4.78
N ALA A 157 -5.29 10.09 6.09
CA ALA A 157 -4.15 9.77 6.94
C ALA A 157 -3.85 8.26 7.02
N ASP A 158 -4.86 7.40 7.04
CA ASP A 158 -4.69 5.94 7.02
C ASP A 158 -4.13 5.47 5.67
N SER A 159 -4.66 6.01 4.57
CA SER A 159 -4.24 5.67 3.20
C SER A 159 -2.76 5.95 2.92
N LEU A 160 -2.17 6.91 3.63
CA LEU A 160 -0.74 7.23 3.55
C LEU A 160 0.15 6.15 4.21
N ASN A 161 -0.38 5.32 5.11
CA ASN A 161 0.40 4.34 5.85
C ASN A 161 0.07 2.90 5.43
N GLY A 162 0.77 2.42 4.39
CA GLY A 162 0.68 1.03 3.95
C GLY A 162 1.43 0.01 4.81
N ASN A 163 2.12 0.44 5.87
CA ASN A 163 2.96 -0.44 6.71
C ASN A 163 2.20 -1.00 7.92
N TYR A 164 1.07 -0.39 8.28
CA TYR A 164 0.36 -0.70 9.51
C TYR A 164 -1.15 -0.76 9.28
N THR A 165 -1.78 -1.82 9.76
CA THR A 165 -3.24 -1.91 9.77
C THR A 165 -3.84 -1.35 11.06
N ARG A 166 -4.90 -0.56 10.92
CA ARG A 166 -5.76 -0.12 12.04
C ARG A 166 -6.83 -1.14 12.41
N ARG A 167 -6.86 -2.29 11.73
CA ARG A 167 -7.90 -3.33 11.89
C ARG A 167 -9.30 -2.79 11.63
N LYS A 168 -9.41 -1.90 10.64
CA LYS A 168 -10.66 -1.25 10.22
C LYS A 168 -10.75 -1.28 8.71
N ALA A 169 -11.96 -1.48 8.20
CA ALA A 169 -12.32 -1.16 6.83
C ALA A 169 -13.10 0.14 6.79
N ILE A 170 -12.94 0.88 5.70
CA ILE A 170 -13.63 2.13 5.43
C ILE A 170 -14.72 1.84 4.41
N LEU A 171 -15.97 2.07 4.79
CA LEU A 171 -17.12 1.85 3.91
C LEU A 171 -17.68 3.20 3.47
N LEU A 172 -17.56 3.51 2.18
CA LEU A 172 -18.16 4.69 1.58
C LEU A 172 -19.56 4.32 1.10
N ASN A 173 -20.58 4.73 1.83
CA ASN A 173 -21.97 4.43 1.48
C ASN A 173 -22.71 5.69 1.04
N SER A 174 -23.44 5.61 -0.06
CA SER A 174 -24.44 6.61 -0.44
C SER A 174 -25.49 5.95 -1.30
N GLU A 175 -26.76 6.15 -0.95
CA GLU A 175 -27.92 5.65 -1.71
C GLU A 175 -28.11 6.41 -3.03
N HIS A 176 -27.51 7.59 -3.14
CA HIS A 176 -27.53 8.41 -4.35
C HIS A 176 -26.23 8.28 -5.15
N GLY A 177 -26.37 8.29 -6.47
CA GLY A 177 -25.26 8.48 -7.39
C GLY A 177 -24.67 9.89 -7.30
N ASN A 178 -23.46 10.09 -7.84
CA ASN A 178 -22.77 11.39 -7.86
C ASN A 178 -22.49 11.99 -6.46
N SER A 179 -22.25 11.13 -5.47
CA SER A 179 -22.01 11.52 -4.07
C SER A 179 -20.53 11.81 -3.75
N GLY A 180 -19.69 12.03 -4.76
CA GLY A 180 -18.26 12.32 -4.57
C GLY A 180 -17.36 11.14 -4.15
N LYS A 181 -17.90 9.92 -3.95
CA LYS A 181 -17.13 8.71 -3.58
C LYS A 181 -15.94 8.46 -4.51
N GLY A 182 -16.20 8.38 -5.83
CA GLY A 182 -15.17 8.14 -6.84
C GLY A 182 -14.15 9.28 -6.94
N THR A 183 -14.57 10.52 -6.70
CA THR A 183 -13.66 11.68 -6.67
C THR A 183 -12.76 11.64 -5.43
N PHE A 184 -13.28 11.23 -4.27
CA PHE A 184 -12.48 11.03 -3.05
C PHE A 184 -11.49 9.88 -3.18
N GLN A 185 -11.91 8.77 -3.79
CA GLN A 185 -11.00 7.67 -4.14
C GLN A 185 -9.93 8.10 -5.15
N SER A 186 -10.28 8.96 -6.11
CA SER A 186 -9.32 9.56 -7.04
C SER A 186 -8.31 10.46 -6.33
N LEU A 187 -8.73 11.25 -5.34
CA LEU A 187 -7.82 12.04 -4.50
C LEU A 187 -6.80 11.13 -3.79
N ILE A 188 -7.29 10.08 -3.13
CA ILE A 188 -6.44 9.10 -2.43
C ILE A 188 -5.47 8.44 -3.41
N THR A 189 -5.96 8.00 -4.57
CA THR A 189 -5.15 7.35 -5.61
C THR A 189 -4.05 8.25 -6.13
N ASN A 190 -4.33 9.54 -6.37
CA ASN A 190 -3.32 10.51 -6.80
C ASN A 190 -2.30 10.84 -5.69
N LEU A 191 -2.75 10.88 -4.43
CA LEU A 191 -1.89 11.13 -3.28
C LEU A 191 -0.92 9.97 -3.01
N VAL A 192 -1.41 8.73 -2.97
CA VAL A 192 -0.55 7.56 -2.74
C VAL A 192 0.20 7.15 -4.00
N GLY A 193 -0.37 7.44 -5.18
CA GLY A 193 0.09 7.03 -6.50
C GLY A 193 -0.59 5.73 -6.97
N GLU A 194 -1.01 5.69 -8.23
CA GLU A 194 -1.78 4.59 -8.83
C GLU A 194 -1.13 3.20 -8.65
N HIS A 195 0.20 3.13 -8.72
CA HIS A 195 0.93 1.86 -8.55
C HIS A 195 0.88 1.31 -7.12
N ASN A 196 0.47 2.11 -6.13
CA ASN A 196 0.25 1.67 -4.75
C ASN A 196 -1.20 1.30 -4.45
N VAL A 197 -2.10 1.46 -5.41
CA VAL A 197 -3.50 1.07 -5.31
C VAL A 197 -3.73 -0.30 -5.95
N ALA A 198 -4.52 -1.12 -5.29
CA ALA A 198 -5.15 -2.29 -5.88
C ALA A 198 -6.66 -2.14 -5.89
N THR A 199 -7.30 -2.82 -6.84
CA THR A 199 -8.75 -2.82 -6.96
C THR A 199 -9.28 -4.22 -6.68
N LEU A 200 -9.95 -4.40 -5.55
CA LEU A 200 -10.68 -5.61 -5.21
C LEU A 200 -11.98 -5.25 -4.50
N LYS A 201 -13.09 -5.76 -5.04
CA LYS A 201 -14.41 -5.80 -4.41
C LYS A 201 -14.42 -6.88 -3.33
N VAL A 202 -15.33 -6.78 -2.37
CA VAL A 202 -15.34 -7.68 -1.20
C VAL A 202 -15.44 -9.16 -1.58
N ASN A 203 -16.25 -9.50 -2.59
CA ASN A 203 -16.39 -10.88 -3.08
C ASN A 203 -15.09 -11.41 -3.75
N GLU A 204 -14.31 -10.53 -4.39
CA GLU A 204 -13.09 -10.90 -5.10
C GLU A 204 -11.97 -11.33 -4.14
N PHE A 205 -12.03 -10.99 -2.85
CA PHE A 205 -11.04 -11.47 -1.86
C PHE A 205 -11.06 -13.01 -1.70
N SER A 206 -12.17 -13.65 -2.05
CA SER A 206 -12.30 -15.11 -2.05
C SER A 206 -11.80 -15.76 -3.34
N GLU A 207 -11.54 -14.98 -4.39
CA GLU A 207 -11.11 -15.50 -5.68
C GLU A 207 -9.63 -15.90 -5.66
N ARG A 208 -9.35 -17.06 -6.27
CA ARG A 208 -7.99 -17.58 -6.38
C ARG A 208 -7.11 -16.57 -7.15
N PHE A 209 -5.92 -16.33 -6.64
CA PHE A 209 -4.93 -15.36 -7.16
C PHE A 209 -5.27 -13.88 -6.95
N ALA A 210 -6.49 -13.51 -6.55
CA ALA A 210 -6.87 -12.10 -6.43
C ALA A 210 -6.04 -11.35 -5.39
N MET A 211 -5.79 -11.97 -4.23
CA MET A 211 -4.98 -11.37 -3.15
C MET A 211 -3.55 -11.05 -3.58
N SER A 212 -3.01 -11.72 -4.61
CA SER A 212 -1.68 -11.41 -5.15
C SER A 212 -1.56 -9.98 -5.70
N ARG A 213 -2.68 -9.35 -6.04
CA ARG A 213 -2.76 -7.95 -6.50
C ARG A 213 -2.50 -6.94 -5.38
N LEU A 214 -2.69 -7.35 -4.12
CA LEU A 214 -2.46 -6.52 -2.93
C LEU A 214 -0.99 -6.44 -2.52
N MET A 215 -0.13 -7.28 -3.12
CA MET A 215 1.29 -7.31 -2.81
C MET A 215 1.96 -5.97 -3.12
N GLY A 216 2.57 -5.36 -2.11
CA GLY A 216 3.25 -4.06 -2.24
C GLY A 216 2.30 -2.88 -2.47
N LYS A 217 1.03 -3.00 -2.06
CA LYS A 217 0.02 -1.94 -2.17
C LYS A 217 -0.26 -1.32 -0.80
N SER A 218 -0.44 -0.01 -0.76
CA SER A 218 -0.80 0.71 0.46
C SER A 218 -2.31 0.86 0.62
N VAL A 219 -3.06 0.81 -0.49
CA VAL A 219 -4.52 0.98 -0.50
C VAL A 219 -5.17 -0.08 -1.38
N CYS A 220 -6.29 -0.63 -0.91
CA CYS A 220 -7.19 -1.47 -1.69
C CYS A 220 -8.54 -0.76 -1.80
N ILE A 221 -8.96 -0.44 -3.02
CA ILE A 221 -10.24 0.21 -3.31
C ILE A 221 -11.16 -0.77 -4.03
N GLY A 222 -12.31 -1.08 -3.45
CA GLY A 222 -13.39 -1.78 -4.15
C GLY A 222 -14.52 -0.82 -4.43
N ASP A 223 -14.79 -0.53 -5.71
CA ASP A 223 -15.88 0.36 -6.10
C ASP A 223 -17.06 -0.43 -6.66
N ASP A 224 -18.27 0.14 -6.54
CA ASP A 224 -19.54 -0.50 -6.93
C ASP A 224 -19.63 -1.95 -6.45
N ASN A 225 -19.46 -2.17 -5.14
CA ASN A 225 -19.75 -3.48 -4.58
C ASN A 225 -21.23 -3.83 -4.79
N PRO A 226 -21.55 -5.08 -5.18
CA PRO A 226 -22.93 -5.47 -5.37
C PRO A 226 -23.71 -5.33 -4.06
N ASN A 227 -24.91 -4.75 -4.12
CA ASN A 227 -25.86 -4.77 -3.02
C ASN A 227 -26.29 -6.23 -2.81
N GLY A 228 -25.75 -6.88 -1.78
CA GLY A 228 -25.95 -8.30 -1.59
C GLY A 228 -25.31 -8.86 -0.32
N TYR A 229 -25.65 -10.10 -0.02
CA TYR A 229 -25.13 -10.82 1.13
C TYR A 229 -23.71 -11.31 0.88
N ILE A 230 -22.76 -10.87 1.70
CA ILE A 230 -21.36 -11.31 1.62
C ILE A 230 -21.24 -12.62 2.41
N ARG A 231 -21.24 -13.74 1.67
CA ARG A 231 -21.26 -15.09 2.24
C ARG A 231 -19.92 -15.48 2.89
N ASP A 232 -18.81 -15.20 2.20
CA ASP A 232 -17.47 -15.47 2.70
C ASP A 232 -16.67 -14.17 2.74
N SER A 233 -16.42 -13.69 3.96
CA SER A 233 -15.61 -12.51 4.24
C SER A 233 -14.30 -12.88 4.94
N SER A 234 -13.92 -14.16 4.99
CA SER A 234 -12.72 -14.64 5.71
C SER A 234 -11.47 -13.88 5.26
N ASN A 235 -11.11 -13.97 3.98
CA ASN A 235 -9.92 -13.32 3.44
C ASN A 235 -9.99 -11.80 3.53
N PHE A 236 -11.18 -11.22 3.31
CA PHE A 236 -11.41 -9.79 3.49
C PHE A 236 -11.10 -9.35 4.92
N ASN A 237 -11.63 -10.06 5.92
CA ASN A 237 -11.38 -9.82 7.33
C ASN A 237 -9.90 -10.01 7.67
N SER A 238 -9.25 -11.09 7.20
CA SER A 238 -7.82 -11.33 7.42
C SER A 238 -6.96 -10.19 6.88
N VAL A 239 -7.27 -9.65 5.70
CA VAL A 239 -6.54 -8.49 5.17
C VAL A 239 -6.78 -7.24 6.03
N ILE A 240 -8.01 -7.02 6.48
CA ILE A 240 -8.33 -5.88 7.36
C ILE A 240 -7.60 -6.01 8.70
N THR A 241 -7.62 -7.17 9.34
CA THR A 241 -6.99 -7.40 10.65
C THR A 241 -5.48 -7.49 10.58
N GLY A 242 -4.93 -7.69 9.37
CA GLY A 242 -3.53 -7.99 9.13
C GLY A 242 -3.17 -9.40 9.61
N ASP A 243 -4.08 -10.36 9.51
CA ASP A 243 -3.75 -11.75 9.73
C ASP A 243 -2.92 -12.29 8.54
N VAL A 244 -2.19 -13.37 8.76
CA VAL A 244 -1.40 -14.02 7.72
C VAL A 244 -2.35 -14.65 6.69
N VAL A 245 -2.13 -14.35 5.41
CA VAL A 245 -2.90 -14.88 4.29
C VAL A 245 -2.02 -15.68 3.34
N ASN A 246 -2.60 -16.65 2.64
CA ASN A 246 -1.92 -17.38 1.58
C ASN A 246 -2.05 -16.66 0.24
N ILE A 247 -0.93 -16.34 -0.38
CA ILE A 247 -0.84 -15.71 -1.70
C ILE A 247 -0.44 -16.75 -2.74
N GLU A 248 -1.28 -16.86 -3.76
CA GLU A 248 -1.02 -17.69 -4.94
C GLU A 248 -0.78 -16.81 -6.17
N TYR A 249 0.20 -17.17 -6.99
CA TYR A 249 0.36 -16.67 -8.35
C TYR A 249 0.06 -17.80 -9.35
N LYS A 250 -0.50 -17.47 -10.52
CA LYS A 250 -0.77 -18.46 -11.56
C LYS A 250 0.54 -19.16 -11.98
N GLY A 251 0.59 -20.48 -11.80
CA GLY A 251 1.74 -21.31 -12.18
C GLY A 251 2.99 -21.11 -11.33
N LYS A 252 2.86 -20.61 -10.09
CA LYS A 252 3.95 -20.54 -9.11
C LYS A 252 3.48 -21.08 -7.76
N ASP A 253 4.44 -21.43 -6.92
CA ASP A 253 4.17 -21.87 -5.56
C ASP A 253 3.50 -20.77 -4.73
N SER A 254 2.63 -21.21 -3.83
CA SER A 254 1.93 -20.37 -2.88
C SER A 254 2.84 -20.04 -1.69
N PHE A 255 2.70 -18.88 -1.09
CA PHE A 255 3.44 -18.49 0.10
C PHE A 255 2.54 -17.69 1.04
N THR A 256 2.89 -17.62 2.31
CA THR A 256 2.11 -16.85 3.28
C THR A 256 2.77 -15.50 3.57
N THR A 257 1.96 -14.46 3.79
CA THR A 257 2.43 -13.13 4.15
C THR A 257 1.35 -12.37 4.89
N GLN A 258 1.74 -11.32 5.59
CA GLN A 258 0.82 -10.30 6.08
C GLN A 258 0.57 -9.27 4.97
N LEU A 259 -0.68 -8.83 4.83
CA LEU A 259 -1.06 -7.69 4.00
C LEU A 259 -1.57 -6.59 4.93
N THR A 260 -1.18 -5.34 4.67
CA THR A 260 -1.55 -4.17 5.47
C THR A 260 -2.11 -2.99 4.66
N PRO A 261 -2.78 -3.17 3.52
CA PRO A 261 -3.36 -2.03 2.81
C PRO A 261 -4.51 -1.42 3.62
N THR A 262 -4.70 -0.12 3.51
CA THR A 262 -5.97 0.52 3.88
C THR A 262 -7.06 0.01 2.95
N VAL A 263 -8.12 -0.59 3.50
CA VAL A 263 -9.22 -1.17 2.70
C VAL A 263 -10.40 -0.21 2.67
N ILE A 264 -10.68 0.33 1.47
CA ILE A 264 -11.79 1.24 1.19
C ILE A 264 -12.77 0.55 0.26
N GLN A 265 -14.05 0.50 0.62
CA GLN A 265 -15.09 -0.17 -0.14
C GLN A 265 -16.28 0.75 -0.34
N SER A 266 -16.66 1.03 -1.59
CA SER A 266 -17.89 1.74 -1.93
C SER A 266 -19.07 0.81 -1.99
N PHE A 267 -20.20 1.26 -1.47
CA PHE A 267 -21.50 0.62 -1.63
C PHE A 267 -22.57 1.65 -2.00
N ASN A 268 -23.63 1.18 -2.66
CA ASN A 268 -24.83 1.95 -2.97
C ASN A 268 -26.00 1.52 -2.05
N GLY A 269 -25.67 1.10 -0.83
CA GLY A 269 -26.55 0.49 0.16
C GLY A 269 -25.72 -0.30 1.19
N LEU A 270 -26.10 -0.28 2.47
CA LEU A 270 -25.30 -0.93 3.50
C LEU A 270 -25.14 -2.45 3.24
N PRO A 271 -23.92 -3.00 3.31
CA PRO A 271 -23.71 -4.42 3.11
C PRO A 271 -24.20 -5.25 4.30
N HIS A 272 -24.69 -6.46 4.01
CA HIS A 272 -24.98 -7.47 5.01
C HIS A 272 -23.90 -8.57 4.96
N PHE A 273 -23.10 -8.66 6.03
CA PHE A 273 -22.11 -9.71 6.19
C PHE A 273 -22.73 -10.94 6.86
N SER A 274 -22.32 -12.13 6.42
CA SER A 274 -22.70 -13.36 7.12
C SER A 274 -22.13 -13.35 8.53
N ASN A 275 -23.01 -13.34 9.53
CA ASN A 275 -22.58 -13.44 10.92
C ASN A 275 -22.35 -14.93 11.22
N LYS A 276 -21.13 -15.43 10.98
CA LYS A 276 -20.70 -16.67 11.63
C LYS A 276 -20.34 -16.28 13.06
N GLY A 277 -21.33 -16.31 13.95
CA GLY A 277 -21.13 -16.10 15.38
C GLY A 277 -19.97 -16.97 15.84
N GLY A 278 -18.90 -16.32 16.32
CA GLY A 278 -17.85 -17.01 17.06
C GLY A 278 -18.41 -17.38 18.43
N THR A 279 -18.40 -18.68 18.72
CA THR A 279 -18.39 -19.22 20.09
C THR A 279 -17.18 -18.71 20.85
#